data_AF-A0A800G9X4-F1
#
_entry.id   AF-A0A800G9X4-F1
#
_cell.length_a   1.000
_cell.length_b   1.000
_cell.length_c   1.000
_cell.angle_alpha   90.00
_cell.angle_beta   90.00
_cell.angle_gamma   90.00
#
_symmetry.space_group_name_H-M   'P 1'
#
loop_
_entity.id
_entity.type
_entity.pdbx_description
1 polymer ?
#
loop_
_entity_poly.entity_id
_entity_poly.type
_entity_poly.pdbx_seq_one_letter_code
_entity_poly.pdbx_strand_id
1 'polypeptide(L)' 'MGAFAPDAPPDCLPVNLWVVSSPFNVNVTPGNYAFLCFVEDSDTGAPHFALGMLEEFRIQ' A
#
# COMPACT_ATOMS: atom_id res chain seq x y z
N MET A 1 4.93 27.71 11.48
CA MET A 1 5.24 26.27 11.57
C MET A 1 4.61 25.62 10.36
N GLY A 2 5.31 25.67 9.24
CA GLY A 2 4.76 25.27 7.96
C GLY A 2 5.90 25.23 6.95
N ALA A 3 5.98 24.12 6.23
CA ALA A 3 6.69 24.00 4.98
C ALA A 3 6.10 22.80 4.24
N PHE A 4 4.90 22.98 3.67
CA PHE A 4 4.56 22.27 2.44
C PHE A 4 5.47 22.88 1.36
N ALA A 5 6.39 22.09 0.83
CA ALA A 5 7.12 22.48 -0.37
C ALA A 5 6.16 22.37 -1.57
N PRO A 6 6.01 23.42 -2.39
CA PRO A 6 5.08 23.44 -3.52
C PRO A 6 5.44 22.47 -4.66
N ASP A 7 6.59 21.81 -4.60
CA ASP A 7 7.18 21.02 -5.70
C ASP A 7 7.38 19.53 -5.34
N ALA A 8 6.85 19.08 -4.20
CA ALA A 8 6.94 17.68 -3.80
C ALA A 8 6.11 16.80 -4.77
N PRO A 9 6.63 15.63 -5.20
CA PRO A 9 5.84 14.66 -5.95
C PRO A 9 4.50 14.37 -5.23
N PRO A 10 3.41 14.11 -5.96
CA PRO A 10 2.08 13.88 -5.38
C PRO A 10 2.01 12.72 -4.36
N ASP A 11 3.08 11.94 -4.25
CA ASP A 11 3.33 10.80 -3.38
C ASP A 11 4.03 11.16 -2.04
N CYS A 12 4.43 12.42 -1.82
CA CYS A 12 5.02 12.89 -0.55
C CYS A 12 4.00 13.49 0.43
N LEU A 13 2.79 12.91 0.53
CA LEU A 13 1.74 13.43 1.41
C LEU A 13 2.04 13.22 2.91
N PRO A 14 1.59 14.15 3.79
CA PRO A 14 1.78 14.04 5.22
C PRO A 14 1.05 12.84 5.82
N VAL A 15 1.76 12.08 6.63
CA VAL A 15 1.38 10.84 7.33
C VAL A 15 0.24 10.97 8.35
N ASN A 16 -0.92 11.52 7.97
CA ASN A 16 -2.12 11.55 8.82
C ASN A 16 -3.11 10.44 8.45
N LEU A 17 -2.73 9.17 8.70
CA LEU A 17 -3.55 7.98 9.01
C LEU A 17 -4.79 7.59 8.14
N TRP A 18 -5.28 8.44 7.24
CA TRP A 18 -6.47 8.21 6.41
C TRP A 18 -6.13 7.74 4.98
N VAL A 19 -4.85 7.78 4.61
CA VAL A 19 -4.30 7.26 3.34
C VAL A 19 -3.81 5.82 3.43
N VAL A 20 -3.89 5.19 4.62
CA VAL A 20 -3.53 3.76 4.77
C VAL A 20 -4.71 2.84 4.44
N SER A 21 -5.90 3.40 4.17
CA SER A 21 -7.08 2.65 3.74
C SER A 21 -7.86 3.43 2.70
N SER A 22 -7.36 3.47 1.45
CA SER A 22 -8.22 3.85 0.32
C SER A 22 -9.16 2.67 0.03
N PRO A 23 -10.48 2.79 0.26
CA PRO A 23 -11.39 1.69 -0.03
C PRO A 23 -11.43 1.46 -1.54
N PHE A 24 -11.09 0.25 -1.97
CA PHE A 24 -11.26 -0.19 -3.35
C PHE A 24 -12.39 -1.21 -3.40
N ASN A 25 -13.21 -1.12 -4.45
CA ASN A 25 -14.26 -2.10 -4.72
C ASN A 25 -13.81 -2.99 -5.87
N VAL A 26 -13.90 -4.30 -5.68
CA VAL A 26 -13.59 -5.29 -6.71
C VAL A 26 -14.62 -6.42 -6.65
N ASN A 27 -15.06 -6.87 -7.81
CA ASN A 27 -15.86 -8.09 -7.91
C ASN A 27 -14.93 -9.27 -8.10
N VAL A 28 -14.97 -10.23 -7.17
CA VAL A 28 -14.16 -11.44 -7.20
C VAL A 28 -15.07 -12.66 -7.17
N THR A 29 -14.67 -13.72 -7.88
CA THR A 29 -15.31 -15.03 -7.80
C THR A 29 -14.85 -15.76 -6.53
N PRO A 30 -15.58 -16.78 -6.04
CA PRO A 30 -15.05 -17.66 -4.98
C PRO A 30 -13.68 -18.24 -5.36
N GLY A 31 -12.74 -18.22 -4.41
CA GLY A 31 -11.35 -18.56 -4.67
C GLY A 31 -10.39 -18.16 -3.56
N ASN A 32 -9.11 -18.54 -3.71
CA ASN A 32 -8.03 -18.09 -2.83
C ASN A 32 -7.38 -16.85 -3.44
N TYR A 33 -7.11 -15.86 -2.60
CA TYR A 33 -6.54 -14.58 -2.96
C TYR A 33 -5.47 -14.18 -1.94
N ALA A 34 -4.65 -13.22 -2.31
CA ALA A 34 -3.69 -12.62 -1.40
C ALA A 34 -3.64 -11.10 -1.57
N PHE A 35 -3.47 -10.38 -0.46
CA PHE A 35 -3.04 -9.00 -0.47
C PHE A 35 -1.52 -8.94 -0.48
N LEU A 36 -0.97 -8.22 -1.45
CA LEU A 36 0.45 -8.02 -1.65
C LEU A 36 0.77 -6.54 -1.57
N CYS A 37 1.82 -6.19 -0.82
CA CYS A 37 2.35 -4.82 -0.81
C CYS A 37 3.50 -4.70 -1.83
N PHE A 38 3.30 -3.88 -2.86
CA PHE A 38 4.30 -3.61 -3.91
C PHE A 38 5.14 -2.37 -3.64
N VAL A 39 5.04 -1.78 -2.45
CA VAL A 39 5.91 -0.67 -2.03
C VAL A 39 7.33 -1.20 -1.91
N GLU A 40 8.28 -0.47 -2.50
CA GLU A 40 9.71 -0.78 -2.37
C GLU A 40 10.21 -0.32 -1.00
N ASP A 41 10.95 -1.20 -0.34
CA ASP A 41 11.66 -0.89 0.90
C ASP A 41 12.78 0.12 0.65
N SER A 42 12.90 1.13 1.51
CA SER A 42 13.86 2.23 1.30
C SER A 42 15.32 1.82 1.47
N ASP A 43 15.59 0.75 2.22
CA ASP A 43 16.95 0.32 2.53
C ASP A 43 17.48 -0.68 1.50
N THR A 44 16.62 -1.58 1.02
CA THR A 44 16.98 -2.70 0.15
C THR A 44 16.50 -2.56 -1.29
N GLY A 45 15.50 -1.70 -1.54
CA GLY A 45 14.80 -1.61 -2.82
C GLY A 45 13.94 -2.83 -3.14
N ALA A 46 13.83 -3.79 -2.22
CA ALA A 46 13.00 -4.97 -2.42
C ALA A 46 11.52 -4.62 -2.19
N PRO A 47 10.58 -5.18 -2.98
CA PRO A 47 9.17 -4.96 -2.72
C PRO A 47 8.76 -5.64 -1.40
N HIS A 48 7.92 -4.98 -0.61
CA HIS A 48 7.54 -5.44 0.73
C HIS A 48 6.93 -6.85 0.77
N PHE A 49 6.25 -7.32 -0.29
CA PHE A 49 5.77 -8.70 -0.34
C PHE A 49 6.93 -9.72 -0.27
N ALA A 50 8.09 -9.40 -0.87
CA ALA A 50 9.28 -10.27 -0.82
C ALA A 50 9.91 -10.28 0.59
N LEU A 51 9.64 -9.23 1.37
CA LEU A 51 10.02 -9.12 2.79
C LEU A 51 8.97 -9.72 3.73
N GLY A 52 7.87 -10.25 3.19
CA GLY A 52 6.83 -10.97 3.96
C GLY A 52 5.56 -10.16 4.24
N MET A 53 5.41 -8.95 3.68
CA MET A 53 4.17 -8.17 3.80
C MET A 53 3.11 -8.67 2.81
N LEU A 54 2.52 -9.81 3.15
CA LEU A 54 1.44 -10.44 2.41
C LEU A 54 0.42 -11.07 3.35
N GLU A 55 -0.83 -11.17 2.90
CA GLU A 55 -1.92 -11.84 3.63
C GLU A 55 -2.77 -12.67 2.66
N GLU A 56 -2.97 -13.95 2.96
CA GLU A 56 -3.81 -14.84 2.18
C GLU A 56 -5.23 -14.91 2.75
N PHE A 57 -6.23 -14.98 1.88
CA PHE A 57 -7.63 -15.13 2.26
C PHE A 57 -8.42 -15.94 1.22
N ARG A 58 -9.58 -16.45 1.64
CA ARG A 58 -10.50 -17.19 0.76
C ARG A 58 -11.85 -16.51 0.73
N ILE A 59 -12.37 -16.35 -0.48
CA ILE A 59 -13.76 -16.01 -0.74
C ILE A 59 -14.53 -17.30 -1.03
N GLN A 60 -15.64 -17.50 -0.32
CA GLN A 60 -16.52 -18.67 -0.43
C GLN A 60 -17.78 -18.33 -1.23
#